data_AF-A0A2D6NUF5-F1
#
_entry.id   AF-A0A2D6NUF5-F1
#
_cell.length_a   1.000
_cell.length_b   1.000
_cell.length_c   1.000
_cell.angle_alpha   90.00
_cell.angle_beta   90.00
_cell.angle_gamma   90.00
#
_symmetry.space_group_name_H-M   'P 1'
#
loop_
_entity.id
_entity.type
_entity.pdbx_description
1 polymer ?
#
loop_
_entity_poly.entity_id
_entity_poly.type
_entity_poly.pdbx_seq_one_letter_code
_entity_poly.pdbx_strand_id
1 'polypeptide(L)'
;MSLISPSNIKCTTIFTKKHLVEQTETEKDLTDFLASEEGLAGLGLLKTSGRDIVITEEREDHGTGTVYFLDSEGFKTSGEPMGMWVAYVDPDDVRKLTIRKCSTKRIVEAVVRTRSHTRPKDILPQIKRALNNIAAESR
;
A
#
# COMPACT_ATOMS: atom_id res chain seq x y z
N MET A 1 -54.52 14.37 -7.46
CA MET A 1 -53.07 14.62 -7.64
C MET A 1 -52.44 14.86 -6.29
N SER A 2 -51.61 13.93 -5.81
CA SER A 2 -50.58 14.21 -4.81
C SER A 2 -49.49 13.14 -4.99
N LEU A 3 -48.37 13.57 -5.58
CA LEU A 3 -47.18 12.78 -5.84
C LEU A 3 -46.17 13.11 -4.75
N ILE A 4 -45.89 12.20 -3.81
CA ILE A 4 -44.64 12.22 -3.03
C ILE A 4 -44.13 10.79 -2.80
N SER A 5 -43.12 10.48 -3.61
CA SER A 5 -41.99 9.56 -3.55
C SER A 5 -41.86 8.49 -2.43
N PRO A 6 -41.60 7.21 -2.77
CA PRO A 6 -41.05 6.24 -1.85
C PRO A 6 -39.51 6.30 -1.90
N SER A 7 -38.88 6.86 -0.86
CA SER A 7 -37.41 6.88 -0.77
C SER A 7 -36.94 6.80 0.67
N ASN A 8 -37.16 5.66 1.32
CA ASN A 8 -36.47 5.29 2.54
C ASN A 8 -35.76 3.94 2.34
N ILE A 9 -34.86 3.90 1.37
CA ILE A 9 -33.84 2.85 1.31
C ILE A 9 -32.84 3.22 2.41
N LYS A 10 -32.97 2.58 3.57
CA LYS A 10 -31.90 2.49 4.58
C LYS A 10 -30.73 1.71 3.99
N CYS A 11 -29.96 2.36 3.12
CA CYS A 11 -28.64 1.88 2.70
C CYS A 11 -27.61 2.48 3.65
N THR A 12 -27.66 2.06 4.91
CA THR A 12 -26.70 2.52 5.92
C THR A 12 -26.24 1.32 6.72
N THR A 13 -24.95 1.01 6.58
CA THR A 13 -24.19 0.13 7.48
C THR A 13 -24.34 -1.37 7.24
N ILE A 14 -24.02 -1.82 6.01
CA ILE A 14 -23.42 -3.15 5.82
C ILE A 14 -21.96 -2.97 5.37
N PHE A 15 -21.17 -2.23 6.15
CA PHE A 15 -19.72 -2.36 6.14
C PHE A 15 -19.42 -3.72 6.81
N THR A 16 -19.49 -4.75 5.99
CA THR A 16 -19.70 -6.15 6.36
C THR A 16 -18.53 -6.70 7.17
N LYS A 17 -18.82 -7.50 8.21
CA LYS A 17 -17.89 -8.41 8.91
C LYS A 17 -16.90 -9.12 7.97
N LYS A 18 -17.32 -9.41 6.74
CA LYS A 18 -16.51 -9.99 5.66
C LYS A 18 -15.28 -9.15 5.27
N HIS A 19 -15.39 -7.82 5.19
CA HIS A 19 -14.25 -6.96 4.86
C HIS A 19 -13.20 -6.95 5.95
N LEU A 20 -13.62 -7.00 7.22
CA LEU A 20 -12.69 -7.05 8.35
C LEU A 20 -11.92 -8.38 8.37
N VAL A 21 -12.61 -9.50 8.11
CA VAL A 21 -11.99 -10.83 8.00
C VAL A 21 -10.94 -10.85 6.87
N GLU A 22 -11.26 -10.32 5.68
CA GLU A 22 -10.31 -10.25 4.56
C GLU A 22 -9.05 -9.43 4.91
N GLN A 23 -9.21 -8.32 5.62
CA GLN A 23 -8.07 -7.50 6.06
C GLN A 23 -7.18 -8.25 7.06
N THR A 24 -7.79 -8.94 8.04
CA THR A 24 -7.05 -9.73 9.03
C THR A 24 -6.34 -10.93 8.40
N GLU A 25 -6.99 -11.62 7.46
CA GLU A 25 -6.36 -12.71 6.70
C GLU A 25 -5.17 -12.19 5.88
N THR A 26 -5.36 -11.09 5.15
CA THR A 26 -4.29 -10.45 4.38
C THR A 26 -3.12 -10.02 5.28
N GLU A 27 -3.41 -9.41 6.44
CA GLU A 27 -2.38 -9.01 7.40
C GLU A 27 -1.55 -10.20 7.87
N LYS A 28 -2.22 -11.31 8.19
CA LYS A 28 -1.57 -12.56 8.58
C LYS A 28 -0.72 -13.11 7.44
N ASP A 29 -1.27 -13.22 6.23
CA ASP A 29 -0.57 -13.76 5.07
C ASP A 29 0.72 -12.97 4.76
N LEU A 30 0.66 -11.64 4.86
CA LEU A 30 1.84 -10.79 4.69
C LEU A 30 2.88 -10.99 5.80
N THR A 31 2.43 -11.18 7.04
CA THR A 31 3.32 -11.42 8.19
C THR A 31 4.00 -12.78 8.07
N ASP A 32 3.23 -13.83 7.76
CA ASP A 32 3.72 -15.19 7.55
C ASP A 32 4.68 -15.24 6.35
N PHE A 33 4.38 -14.51 5.27
CA PHE A 33 5.28 -14.38 4.13
C PHE A 33 6.63 -13.77 4.53
N LEU A 34 6.65 -12.64 5.24
CA LEU A 34 7.92 -12.00 5.65
C LEU A 34 8.76 -12.88 6.58
N ALA A 35 8.14 -13.78 7.34
CA ALA A 35 8.83 -14.74 8.20
C ALA A 35 9.25 -16.02 7.47
N SER A 36 8.71 -16.28 6.27
CA SER A 36 9.00 -17.49 5.49
C SER A 36 10.35 -17.42 4.76
N GLU A 37 10.90 -18.57 4.40
CA GLU A 37 12.10 -18.67 3.56
C GLU A 37 11.93 -17.93 2.21
N GLU A 38 10.74 -18.03 1.61
CA GLU A 38 10.39 -17.33 0.37
C GLU A 38 10.47 -15.81 0.54
N GLY A 39 9.90 -15.29 1.63
CA GLY A 39 9.95 -13.87 1.94
C GLY A 39 11.36 -13.38 2.19
N LEU A 40 12.14 -14.10 3.01
CA LEU A 40 13.54 -13.76 3.29
C LEU A 40 14.40 -13.76 2.02
N ALA A 41 14.20 -14.73 1.12
CA ALA A 41 14.87 -14.74 -0.18
C ALA A 41 14.45 -13.54 -1.04
N GLY A 42 13.16 -13.18 -1.02
CA GLY A 42 12.63 -11.99 -1.67
C GLY A 42 13.27 -10.70 -1.16
N LEU A 43 13.38 -10.52 0.15
CA LEU A 43 14.06 -9.37 0.77
C LEU A 43 15.55 -9.31 0.37
N GLY A 44 16.21 -10.48 0.32
CA GLY A 44 17.57 -10.61 -0.17
C GLY A 44 17.73 -10.15 -1.62
N LEU A 45 16.77 -10.50 -2.48
CA LEU A 45 16.73 -10.06 -3.89
C LEU A 45 16.52 -8.55 -4.01
N LEU A 46 15.64 -7.95 -3.20
CA LEU A 46 15.46 -6.50 -3.16
C LEU A 46 16.77 -5.80 -2.75
N LYS A 47 17.48 -6.38 -1.77
CA LYS A 47 18.78 -5.87 -1.33
C LYS A 47 19.84 -5.89 -2.44
N THR A 48 19.96 -7.00 -3.16
CA THR A 48 20.99 -7.16 -4.19
C THR A 48 20.67 -6.36 -5.45
N SER A 49 19.39 -6.24 -5.80
CA SER A 49 18.94 -5.44 -6.95
C SER A 49 18.87 -3.94 -6.66
N GLY A 50 18.84 -3.52 -5.39
CA GLY A 50 18.67 -2.12 -5.00
C GLY A 50 17.29 -1.57 -5.36
N ARG A 51 16.27 -2.45 -5.45
CA ARG A 51 14.90 -2.10 -5.84
C ARG A 51 13.95 -2.24 -4.67
N ASP A 52 12.89 -1.44 -4.73
CA ASP A 52 11.75 -1.49 -3.80
C ASP A 52 10.47 -1.83 -4.56
N ILE A 53 9.47 -2.38 -3.86
CA ILE A 53 8.16 -2.68 -4.41
C ILE A 53 7.13 -1.74 -3.79
N VAL A 54 6.62 -0.79 -4.57
CA VAL A 54 5.54 0.10 -4.15
C VAL A 54 4.22 -0.68 -4.08
N ILE A 55 3.53 -0.58 -2.95
CA ILE A 55 2.26 -1.25 -2.69
C ILE A 55 1.09 -0.30 -2.96
N THR A 56 1.14 0.89 -2.37
CA THR A 56 0.13 1.94 -2.59
C THR A 56 0.71 3.31 -2.25
N GLU A 57 0.02 4.33 -2.70
CA GLU A 57 0.33 5.73 -2.46
C GLU A 57 -0.90 6.42 -1.89
N GLU A 58 -0.73 7.09 -0.77
CA GLU A 58 -1.77 7.93 -0.18
C GLU A 58 -1.45 9.39 -0.44
N ARG A 59 -2.32 10.06 -1.18
CA ARG A 59 -2.21 11.50 -1.43
C ARG A 59 -2.86 12.26 -0.28
N GLU A 60 -2.12 13.23 0.24
CA GLU A 60 -2.63 14.21 1.18
C GLU A 60 -3.02 15.49 0.44
N ASP A 61 -3.95 16.25 1.00
CA ASP A 61 -4.19 17.61 0.56
C ASP A 61 -2.88 18.41 0.76
N HIS A 62 -2.54 19.32 -0.16
CA HIS A 62 -1.28 20.10 -0.19
C HIS A 62 -0.07 19.51 -0.96
N GLY A 63 -0.27 18.52 -1.83
CA GLY A 63 0.78 18.12 -2.78
C GLY A 63 1.90 17.27 -2.17
N THR A 64 1.68 16.74 -0.97
CA THR A 64 2.47 15.69 -0.35
C THR A 64 1.68 14.39 -0.30
N GLY A 65 2.37 13.28 -0.09
CA GLY A 65 1.71 12.01 0.18
C GLY A 65 2.64 11.01 0.83
N THR A 66 2.07 9.89 1.22
CA THR A 66 2.80 8.78 1.83
C THR A 66 2.85 7.63 0.85
N VAL A 67 4.06 7.22 0.48
CA VAL A 67 4.31 6.01 -0.30
C VAL A 67 4.49 4.85 0.67
N TYR A 68 3.78 3.76 0.43
CA TYR A 68 3.87 2.51 1.18
C TYR A 68 4.55 1.46 0.31
N PHE A 69 5.67 0.92 0.75
CA PHE A 69 6.50 0.03 -0.05
C PHE A 69 7.14 -1.08 0.77
N LEU A 70 7.61 -2.12 0.08
CA LEU A 70 8.43 -3.21 0.61
C LEU A 70 9.87 -3.02 0.12
N ASP A 71 10.82 -2.95 1.04
CA ASP A 71 12.24 -2.91 0.74
C ASP A 71 12.98 -4.12 1.34
N SER A 72 14.32 -4.12 1.26
CA SER A 72 15.17 -5.19 1.80
C SER A 72 15.06 -5.44 3.32
N GLU A 73 14.45 -4.53 4.08
CA GLU A 73 14.28 -4.65 5.54
C GLU A 73 12.81 -4.85 5.95
N GLY A 74 11.89 -4.93 4.99
CA GLY A 74 10.46 -5.13 5.20
C GLY A 74 9.62 -3.93 4.78
N PHE A 75 8.42 -3.81 5.36
CA PHE A 75 7.50 -2.75 4.97
C PHE A 75 7.94 -1.39 5.54
N LYS A 76 7.87 -0.36 4.70
CA LYS A 76 8.22 1.01 5.04
C LYS A 76 7.23 2.01 4.47
N THR A 77 7.30 3.22 5.01
CA THR A 77 6.63 4.40 4.49
C THR A 77 7.63 5.50 4.21
N SER A 78 7.40 6.26 3.15
CA SER A 78 8.12 7.50 2.84
C SER A 78 7.10 8.63 2.67
N GLY A 79 7.37 9.78 3.28
CA GLY A 79 6.60 11.00 3.03
C GLY A 79 7.28 11.80 1.92
N GLU A 80 6.57 12.02 0.81
CA GLU A 80 7.14 12.57 -0.43
C GLU A 80 6.29 13.71 -0.98
N PRO A 81 6.89 14.73 -1.60
CA PRO A 81 6.16 15.63 -2.48
C PRO A 81 5.67 14.84 -3.70
N MET A 82 4.41 15.01 -4.09
CA MET A 82 3.77 14.23 -5.15
C MET A 82 3.22 15.10 -6.29
N GLY A 83 3.33 14.60 -7.51
CA GLY A 83 2.76 15.23 -8.71
C GLY A 83 3.50 16.51 -9.16
N MET A 84 2.76 17.44 -9.78
CA MET A 84 3.35 18.70 -10.28
C MET A 84 3.93 19.59 -9.17
N TRP A 85 3.57 19.39 -7.91
CA TRP A 85 4.09 20.19 -6.81
C TRP A 85 5.61 20.05 -6.64
N VAL A 86 6.18 18.91 -6.99
CA VAL A 86 7.65 18.71 -6.99
C VAL A 86 8.35 19.73 -7.91
N ALA A 87 7.70 20.17 -8.99
CA ALA A 87 8.27 21.12 -9.94
C ALA A 87 8.29 22.58 -9.45
N TYR A 88 7.52 22.89 -8.39
CA TYR A 88 7.36 24.25 -7.87
C TYR A 88 7.78 24.40 -6.39
N VAL A 89 8.19 23.30 -5.76
CA VAL A 89 8.74 23.34 -4.39
C VAL A 89 10.17 23.89 -4.47
N ASP A 90 10.45 24.89 -3.64
CA ASP A 90 11.81 25.37 -3.43
C ASP A 90 12.68 24.21 -2.94
N PRO A 91 13.86 23.93 -3.54
CA PRO A 91 14.76 22.88 -3.09
C PRO A 91 15.07 22.91 -1.59
N ASP A 92 15.10 24.11 -0.99
CA ASP A 92 15.34 24.29 0.44
C ASP A 92 14.09 24.00 1.31
N ASP A 93 12.89 24.01 0.71
CA ASP A 93 11.61 23.65 1.32
C ASP A 93 11.21 22.18 1.07
N VAL A 94 11.98 21.42 0.27
CA VAL A 94 11.76 19.98 0.13
C VAL A 94 11.99 19.32 1.49
N ARG A 95 10.90 18.96 2.17
CA ARG A 95 10.96 18.19 3.42
C ARG A 95 11.87 16.98 3.21
N LYS A 96 12.85 16.82 4.11
CA LYS A 96 13.75 15.66 4.09
C LYS A 96 12.94 14.37 4.04
N LEU A 97 13.27 13.53 3.06
CA LEU A 97 12.70 12.21 2.88
C LEU A 97 12.81 11.44 4.20
N THR A 98 11.67 11.14 4.80
CA THR A 98 11.62 10.45 6.09
C THR A 98 11.10 9.04 5.88
N ILE A 99 12.02 8.09 5.80
CA ILE A 99 11.68 6.67 5.71
C ILE A 99 11.44 6.12 7.12
N ARG A 100 10.31 5.44 7.31
CA ARG A 100 9.94 4.81 8.59
C ARG A 100 9.51 3.36 8.38
N LYS A 101 9.79 2.50 9.36
CA LYS A 101 9.23 1.14 9.39
C LYS A 101 7.70 1.19 9.46
N CYS A 102 7.06 0.29 8.75
CA CYS A 102 5.61 0.17 8.66
C CYS A 102 5.18 -1.24 9.05
N SER A 103 4.07 -1.37 9.78
CA SER A 103 3.50 -2.69 10.07
C SER A 103 2.66 -3.20 8.89
N THR A 104 2.49 -4.51 8.79
CA THR A 104 1.59 -5.17 7.82
C THR A 104 0.16 -4.64 7.94
N LYS A 105 -0.35 -4.48 9.17
CA LYS A 105 -1.63 -3.83 9.45
C LYS A 105 -1.78 -2.47 8.77
N ARG A 106 -0.77 -1.61 8.93
CA ARG A 106 -0.77 -0.24 8.39
C ARG A 106 -0.75 -0.24 6.86
N ILE A 107 -0.06 -1.19 6.23
CA ILE A 107 -0.09 -1.40 4.76
C ILE A 107 -1.50 -1.74 4.29
N VAL A 108 -2.15 -2.72 4.94
CA VAL A 108 -3.50 -3.15 4.58
C VAL A 108 -4.51 -2.02 4.76
N GLU A 109 -4.43 -1.30 5.89
CA GLU A 109 -5.26 -0.11 6.15
C GLU A 109 -5.07 0.96 5.08
N ALA A 110 -3.83 1.23 4.66
CA ALA A 110 -3.54 2.21 3.62
C ALA A 110 -4.15 1.81 2.26
N VAL A 111 -4.03 0.54 1.86
CA VAL A 111 -4.63 0.02 0.62
C VAL A 111 -6.15 0.18 0.61
N VAL A 112 -6.80 -0.09 1.76
CA VAL A 112 -8.26 0.09 1.91
C VAL A 112 -8.64 1.56 1.86
N ARG A 113 -7.91 2.43 2.57
CA ARG A 113 -8.22 3.87 2.69
C ARG A 113 -8.04 4.61 1.37
N THR A 114 -6.96 4.32 0.65
CA THR A 114 -6.61 4.99 -0.60
C THR A 114 -7.53 4.64 -1.77
N ARG A 115 -8.46 3.68 -1.59
CA ARG A 115 -9.27 3.09 -2.67
C ARG A 115 -8.40 2.74 -3.88
N SER A 116 -7.18 2.27 -3.62
CA SER A 116 -6.25 1.91 -4.67
C SER A 116 -6.87 0.87 -5.59
N HIS A 117 -6.38 0.76 -6.83
CA HIS A 117 -6.80 -0.34 -7.71
C HIS A 117 -6.44 -1.73 -7.15
N THR A 118 -5.56 -1.78 -6.14
CA THR A 118 -5.20 -2.99 -5.40
C THR A 118 -6.21 -3.22 -4.27
N ARG A 119 -6.79 -4.42 -4.22
CA ARG A 119 -7.58 -4.87 -3.07
C ARG A 119 -6.65 -5.52 -2.04
N PRO A 120 -7.00 -5.56 -0.74
CA PRO A 120 -6.17 -6.19 0.29
C PRO A 120 -5.65 -7.58 -0.08
N LYS A 121 -6.55 -8.49 -0.49
CA LYS A 121 -6.18 -9.84 -0.91
C LYS A 121 -5.22 -9.95 -2.09
N ASP A 122 -5.08 -8.88 -2.88
CA ASP A 122 -4.24 -8.84 -4.07
C ASP A 122 -2.81 -8.33 -3.75
N ILE A 123 -2.54 -7.82 -2.54
CA ILE A 123 -1.24 -7.28 -2.14
C ILE A 123 -0.13 -8.34 -2.24
N LEU A 124 -0.29 -9.48 -1.57
CA LEU A 124 0.73 -10.55 -1.57
C LEU A 124 0.97 -11.13 -2.97
N PRO A 125 -0.07 -11.46 -3.77
CA PRO A 125 0.11 -11.85 -5.17
C PRO A 125 0.89 -10.82 -6.01
N GLN A 126 0.67 -9.52 -5.81
CA GLN A 126 1.41 -8.46 -6.50
C GLN A 126 2.89 -8.44 -6.08
N ILE A 127 3.18 -8.56 -4.79
CA ILE A 127 4.56 -8.64 -4.26
C ILE A 127 5.29 -9.82 -4.91
N LYS A 128 4.70 -11.02 -4.88
CA LYS A 128 5.31 -12.22 -5.47
C LYS A 128 5.57 -12.06 -6.96
N ARG A 129 4.63 -11.47 -7.69
CA ARG A 129 4.81 -11.17 -9.12
C ARG A 129 5.96 -10.20 -9.36
N ALA A 130 6.03 -9.11 -8.59
CA ALA A 130 7.10 -8.13 -8.72
C ALA A 130 8.48 -8.77 -8.42
N LEU A 131 8.60 -9.57 -7.37
CA LEU A 131 9.82 -10.31 -7.06
C LEU A 131 10.24 -11.27 -8.18
N ASN A 132 9.29 -12.01 -8.75
CA ASN A 132 9.57 -12.90 -9.89
C ASN A 132 10.08 -12.13 -11.11
N ASN A 133 9.53 -10.95 -11.40
CA ASN A 133 9.99 -10.10 -12.49
C ASN A 133 11.42 -9.60 -12.22
N ILE A 134 11.70 -9.12 -11.00
CA ILE A 134 13.06 -8.69 -10.60
C ILE A 134 14.05 -9.84 -10.76
N ALA A 135 13.67 -11.05 -10.34
CA ALA A 135 14.51 -12.25 -10.45
C ALA A 135 14.78 -12.65 -11.91
N ALA A 136 13.80 -12.47 -12.80
CA ALA A 136 13.95 -12.75 -14.23
C ALA A 136 14.86 -11.73 -14.93
N GLU A 137 14.81 -10.46 -14.52
CA GLU A 137 15.63 -9.38 -15.07
C GLU A 137 17.08 -9.39 -14.57
N SER A 138 17.36 -10.09 -13.45
CA SER A 138 18.68 -10.18 -12.84
C SER A 138 19.52 -11.37 -13.32
N ARG A 139 19.05 -12.09 -14.34
CA ARG A 139 19.75 -13.24 -14.98
C ARG A 139 20.38 -12.83 -16.29
#